data_AF-A0A7G2CJY9-F1
#
_entry.id   AF-A0A7G2CJY9-F1
#
_cell.length_a   1.000
_cell.length_b   1.000
_cell.length_c   1.000
_cell.angle_alpha   90.00
_cell.angle_beta   90.00
_cell.angle_gamma   90.00
#
_symmetry.space_group_name_H-M   'P 1'
#
loop_
_entity.id
_entity.type
_entity.pdbx_description
1 polymer ?
#
loop_
_entity_poly.entity_id
_entity_poly.type
_entity_poly.pdbx_seq_one_letter_code
_entity_poly.pdbx_strand_id
1 'polypeptide(L)'
;MLDNVDALAALPKLRTLLANGVHISSLAWTGKCTGLRVLMLSSPVLADLTPLGSLRNLRRLGLSNSPANSIQWVGGCRLLEQLYLGSCRDLQDLRPVSQLKYLRMIDASMSGAKDVTGISGCTSLQEANFMCTSLTPESVKELKSMNLKQLEV
;
A
#
# COMPACT_ATOMS: atom_id res chain seq x y z
N MET A 1 23.47 -9.36 -5.67
CA MET A 1 22.68 -8.25 -6.20
C MET A 1 21.46 -8.83 -6.90
N LEU A 2 20.25 -8.51 -6.44
CA LEU A 2 18.97 -8.95 -7.04
C LEU A 2 18.51 -7.92 -8.07
N ASP A 3 19.42 -7.46 -8.93
CA ASP A 3 19.12 -6.35 -9.86
C ASP A 3 18.26 -6.83 -11.03
N ASN A 4 18.22 -8.14 -11.26
CA ASN A 4 17.40 -8.76 -12.28
C ASN A 4 16.22 -9.51 -11.64
N VAL A 5 15.12 -8.79 -11.48
CA VAL A 5 13.83 -9.35 -11.02
C VAL A 5 13.06 -10.07 -12.14
N ASP A 6 13.57 -10.15 -13.37
CA ASP A 6 12.91 -10.88 -14.46
C ASP A 6 12.81 -12.38 -14.14
N ALA A 7 13.77 -12.91 -13.38
CA ALA A 7 13.73 -14.29 -12.88
C ALA A 7 12.49 -14.57 -12.00
N LEU A 8 11.89 -13.55 -11.37
CA LEU A 8 10.66 -13.72 -10.59
C LEU A 8 9.48 -14.13 -11.48
N ALA A 9 9.48 -13.73 -12.75
CA ALA A 9 8.43 -14.12 -13.70
C ALA A 9 8.38 -15.64 -13.92
N ALA A 10 9.48 -16.36 -13.65
CA ALA A 10 9.56 -17.81 -13.74
C ALA A 10 9.06 -18.53 -12.47
N LEU A 11 8.58 -17.80 -11.45
CA LEU A 11 8.14 -18.35 -10.17
C LEU A 11 6.61 -18.20 -9.98
N PRO A 12 5.75 -18.87 -10.77
CA PRO A 12 4.29 -18.68 -10.72
C PRO A 12 3.65 -19.10 -9.38
N LYS A 13 4.37 -19.88 -8.57
CA LYS A 13 3.94 -20.31 -7.23
C LYS A 13 4.41 -19.37 -6.11
N LEU A 14 5.11 -18.28 -6.43
CA LEU A 14 5.62 -17.33 -5.43
C LEU A 14 4.45 -16.75 -4.61
N ARG A 15 4.54 -16.89 -3.28
CA ARG A 15 3.54 -16.39 -2.33
C ARG A 15 4.03 -15.18 -1.54
N THR A 16 5.33 -15.10 -1.31
CA THR A 16 5.95 -14.06 -0.51
C THR A 16 7.19 -13.57 -1.23
N LEU A 17 7.32 -12.25 -1.36
CA LEU A 17 8.54 -11.58 -1.78
C LEU A 17 8.86 -10.48 -0.77
N LEU A 18 10.04 -10.60 -0.15
CA LEU A 18 10.61 -9.57 0.72
C LEU A 18 11.86 -9.05 0.02
N ALA A 19 11.79 -7.83 -0.49
CA ALA A 19 12.86 -7.21 -1.27
C ALA A 19 13.07 -5.74 -0.83
N ASN A 20 12.93 -5.48 0.46
CA ASN A 20 13.27 -4.18 1.06
C ASN A 20 14.77 -3.91 0.83
N GLY A 21 15.11 -2.72 0.32
CA GLY A 21 16.49 -2.36 0.03
C GLY A 21 17.08 -3.01 -1.22
N VAL A 22 16.26 -3.71 -2.02
CA VAL A 22 16.65 -4.16 -3.36
C VAL A 22 16.30 -3.07 -4.37
N HIS A 23 17.20 -2.82 -5.31
CA HIS A 23 17.00 -1.84 -6.38
C HIS A 23 16.07 -2.38 -7.47
N ILE A 24 14.77 -2.37 -7.20
CA ILE A 24 13.73 -2.74 -8.17
C ILE A 24 13.26 -1.50 -8.89
N SER A 25 13.47 -1.46 -10.22
CA SER A 25 13.01 -0.37 -11.09
C SER A 25 11.74 -0.71 -11.88
N SER A 26 11.32 -1.98 -11.90
CA SER A 26 10.15 -2.44 -12.65
C SER A 26 9.35 -3.53 -11.91
N LEU A 27 8.03 -3.48 -12.09
CA LEU A 27 7.07 -4.46 -11.58
C LEU A 27 6.42 -5.29 -12.69
N ALA A 28 6.98 -5.34 -13.90
CA ALA A 28 6.40 -6.08 -15.02
C ALA A 28 6.15 -7.59 -14.72
N TRP A 29 6.92 -8.17 -13.79
CA TRP A 29 6.80 -9.56 -13.36
C TRP A 29 5.55 -9.84 -12.51
N THR A 30 4.89 -8.83 -11.92
CA THR A 30 3.74 -9.04 -11.00
C THR A 30 2.58 -9.73 -11.69
N GLY A 31 2.38 -9.47 -12.99
CA GLY A 31 1.36 -10.13 -13.80
C GLY A 31 1.57 -11.64 -13.99
N LYS A 32 2.76 -12.16 -13.72
CA LYS A 32 3.07 -13.60 -13.73
C LYS A 32 2.99 -14.23 -12.34
N CYS A 33 3.17 -13.44 -11.29
CA CYS A 33 3.10 -13.86 -9.89
C CYS A 33 1.70 -13.64 -9.29
N THR A 34 0.63 -14.03 -9.97
CA THR A 34 -0.76 -13.77 -9.54
C THR A 34 -1.16 -14.44 -8.23
N GLY A 35 -0.36 -15.44 -7.79
CA GLY A 35 -0.50 -16.11 -6.51
C GLY A 35 0.09 -15.37 -5.31
N LEU A 36 0.75 -14.23 -5.51
CA LEU A 36 1.45 -13.50 -4.45
C LEU A 36 0.47 -13.01 -3.38
N ARG A 37 0.86 -13.19 -2.11
CA ARG A 37 0.09 -12.83 -0.92
C ARG A 37 0.79 -11.77 -0.06
N VAL A 38 2.12 -11.76 -0.07
CA VAL A 38 2.93 -10.80 0.68
C VAL A 38 3.98 -10.21 -0.25
N LEU A 39 4.00 -8.88 -0.34
CA LEU A 39 4.98 -8.12 -1.10
C LEU A 39 5.50 -6.96 -0.25
N MET A 40 6.77 -7.02 0.14
CA MET A 40 7.44 -5.94 0.87
C MET A 40 8.55 -5.38 0.00
N LEU A 41 8.36 -4.14 -0.47
CA LEU A 41 9.29 -3.40 -1.29
C LEU A 41 9.58 -2.05 -0.67
N SER A 42 10.82 -1.60 -0.81
CA SER A 42 11.24 -0.23 -0.49
C SER A 42 12.28 0.14 -1.54
N SER A 43 11.85 0.86 -2.59
CA SER A 43 12.72 1.25 -3.69
C SER A 43 12.48 2.72 -4.05
N PRO A 44 13.49 3.60 -3.89
CA PRO A 44 13.36 5.03 -4.18
C PRO A 44 13.24 5.34 -5.67
N VAL A 45 13.51 4.35 -6.55
CA VAL A 45 13.48 4.52 -8.01
C VAL A 45 12.25 3.91 -8.67
N LEU A 46 11.36 3.26 -7.90
CA LEU A 46 10.20 2.56 -8.44
C LEU A 46 9.02 3.51 -8.65
N ALA A 47 8.96 4.12 -9.84
CA ALA A 47 7.96 5.15 -10.17
C ALA A 47 6.60 4.58 -10.59
N ASP A 48 6.57 3.51 -11.42
CA ASP A 48 5.31 2.92 -11.88
C ASP A 48 4.87 1.76 -10.98
N LEU A 49 3.83 2.00 -10.20
CA LEU A 49 3.19 1.03 -9.29
C LEU A 49 1.92 0.42 -9.88
N THR A 50 1.48 0.85 -11.06
CA THR A 50 0.27 0.36 -11.73
C THR A 50 0.21 -1.17 -11.84
N PRO A 51 1.32 -1.89 -12.12
CA PRO A 51 1.30 -3.35 -12.20
C PRO A 51 0.87 -4.07 -10.90
N LEU A 52 0.93 -3.41 -9.74
CA LEU A 52 0.49 -3.98 -8.46
C LEU A 52 -1.01 -4.31 -8.46
N GLY A 53 -1.84 -3.57 -9.22
CA GLY A 53 -3.27 -3.83 -9.31
C GLY A 53 -3.63 -5.21 -9.89
N SER A 54 -2.67 -5.90 -10.52
CA SER A 54 -2.86 -7.28 -10.98
C SER A 54 -2.82 -8.33 -9.85
N LEU A 55 -2.28 -7.98 -8.67
CA LEU A 55 -2.06 -8.89 -7.55
C LEU A 55 -3.33 -9.08 -6.71
N ARG A 56 -4.36 -9.68 -7.32
CA ARG A 56 -5.70 -9.86 -6.71
C ARG A 56 -5.72 -10.71 -5.43
N ASN A 57 -4.67 -11.50 -5.18
CA ASN A 57 -4.52 -12.35 -3.99
C ASN A 57 -3.66 -11.72 -2.88
N LEU A 58 -3.20 -10.48 -3.07
CA LEU A 58 -2.32 -9.80 -2.13
C LEU A 58 -3.06 -9.50 -0.83
N ARG A 59 -2.45 -9.89 0.30
CA ARG A 59 -2.95 -9.65 1.67
C ARG A 59 -2.11 -8.63 2.42
N ARG A 60 -0.81 -8.56 2.14
CA ARG A 60 0.11 -7.60 2.77
C ARG A 60 0.98 -6.93 1.73
N LEU A 61 1.01 -5.61 1.75
CA LEU A 61 1.80 -4.78 0.84
C LEU A 61 2.56 -3.72 1.61
N GLY A 62 3.87 -3.69 1.45
CA GLY A 62 4.73 -2.61 1.92
C GLY A 62 5.39 -1.93 0.74
N LEU A 63 5.27 -0.61 0.70
CA LEU A 63 5.87 0.29 -0.28
C LEU A 63 6.56 1.48 0.40
N SER A 64 6.90 1.35 1.68
CA SER A 64 7.53 2.43 2.44
C SER A 64 8.77 2.96 1.72
N ASN A 65 8.99 4.27 1.77
CA ASN A 65 10.07 4.96 1.05
C ASN A 65 10.07 4.76 -0.48
N SER A 66 8.90 4.54 -1.10
CA SER A 66 8.77 4.54 -2.56
C SER A 66 8.27 5.91 -3.05
N PRO A 67 8.61 6.34 -4.29
CA PRO A 67 8.15 7.61 -4.87
C PRO A 67 6.70 7.51 -5.36
N ALA A 68 5.81 6.94 -4.54
CA ALA A 68 4.41 6.81 -4.85
C ALA A 68 3.72 8.18 -4.79
N ASN A 69 3.14 8.63 -5.89
CA ASN A 69 2.27 9.81 -5.94
C ASN A 69 0.78 9.44 -6.10
N SER A 70 0.50 8.17 -6.38
CA SER A 70 -0.84 7.66 -6.61
C SER A 70 -0.93 6.18 -6.24
N ILE A 71 -2.08 5.80 -5.68
CA ILE A 71 -2.40 4.43 -5.32
C ILE A 71 -3.69 3.91 -5.98
N GLN A 72 -4.13 4.48 -7.11
CA GLN A 72 -5.37 4.07 -7.78
C GLN A 72 -5.43 2.56 -8.10
N TRP A 73 -4.26 1.93 -8.30
CA TRP A 73 -4.12 0.50 -8.52
C TRP A 73 -4.59 -0.37 -7.33
N VAL A 74 -4.72 0.18 -6.11
CA VAL A 74 -5.16 -0.61 -4.93
C VAL A 74 -6.54 -1.23 -5.11
N GLY A 75 -7.38 -0.69 -6.00
CA GLY A 75 -8.69 -1.28 -6.30
C GLY A 75 -8.66 -2.66 -6.93
N GLY A 76 -7.52 -3.06 -7.49
CA GLY A 76 -7.27 -4.43 -7.93
C GLY A 76 -6.93 -5.39 -6.79
N CYS A 77 -6.37 -4.88 -5.69
CA CYS A 77 -5.91 -5.64 -4.53
C CYS A 77 -7.01 -5.82 -3.47
N ARG A 78 -8.20 -6.30 -3.87
CA ARG A 78 -9.41 -6.31 -3.03
C ARG A 78 -9.32 -7.15 -1.75
N LEU A 79 -8.35 -8.07 -1.65
CA LEU A 79 -8.10 -8.91 -0.49
C LEU A 79 -7.03 -8.36 0.47
N LEU A 80 -6.58 -7.12 0.26
CA LEU A 80 -5.54 -6.52 1.07
C LEU A 80 -6.00 -6.31 2.51
N GLU A 81 -5.19 -6.78 3.46
CA GLU A 81 -5.43 -6.71 4.90
C GLU A 81 -4.48 -5.72 5.60
N GLN A 82 -3.26 -5.57 5.08
CA GLN A 82 -2.26 -4.66 5.63
C GLN A 82 -1.57 -3.87 4.51
N LEU A 83 -1.50 -2.55 4.69
CA LEU A 83 -0.90 -1.62 3.74
C LEU A 83 0.07 -0.69 4.47
N TYR A 84 1.35 -0.73 4.08
CA TYR A 84 2.41 0.13 4.61
C TYR A 84 2.90 1.07 3.51
N LEU A 85 2.69 2.37 3.72
CA LEU A 85 2.97 3.50 2.85
C LEU A 85 3.80 4.58 3.57
N GLY A 86 4.48 4.19 4.65
CA GLY A 86 5.28 5.10 5.46
C GLY A 86 6.33 5.83 4.62
N SER A 87 6.50 7.13 4.84
CA SER A 87 7.46 7.99 4.12
C SER A 87 7.24 8.09 2.60
N CYS A 88 6.06 7.76 2.08
CA CYS A 88 5.65 8.11 0.70
C CYS A 88 5.28 9.61 0.64
N ARG A 89 6.29 10.48 0.58
CA ARG A 89 6.14 11.94 0.76
C ARG A 89 5.27 12.63 -0.29
N ASP A 90 5.17 12.07 -1.49
CA ASP A 90 4.38 12.65 -2.59
C ASP A 90 2.93 12.11 -2.64
N LEU A 91 2.60 11.13 -1.80
CA LEU A 91 1.28 10.50 -1.78
C LEU A 91 0.29 11.31 -0.96
N GLN A 92 -0.47 12.19 -1.61
CA GLN A 92 -1.40 13.11 -0.94
C GLN A 92 -2.84 12.58 -0.83
N ASP A 93 -3.29 11.80 -1.82
CA ASP A 93 -4.66 11.28 -1.90
C ASP A 93 -4.68 9.78 -1.57
N LEU A 94 -5.35 9.44 -0.47
CA LEU A 94 -5.54 8.08 -0.01
C LEU A 94 -7.00 7.62 -0.09
N ARG A 95 -7.92 8.41 -0.64
CA ARG A 95 -9.31 8.01 -0.87
C ARG A 95 -9.48 6.68 -1.62
N PRO A 96 -8.57 6.26 -2.54
CA PRO A 96 -8.66 4.95 -3.18
C PRO A 96 -8.66 3.76 -2.22
N VAL A 97 -8.20 3.90 -0.96
CA VAL A 97 -8.23 2.78 0.00
C VAL A 97 -9.65 2.44 0.46
N SER A 98 -10.63 3.35 0.33
CA SER A 98 -12.03 3.18 0.76
C SER A 98 -12.76 1.94 0.22
N GLN A 99 -12.25 1.36 -0.88
CA GLN A 99 -12.76 0.13 -1.49
C GLN A 99 -12.23 -1.15 -0.83
N LEU A 100 -11.21 -1.08 0.02
CA LEU A 100 -10.53 -2.21 0.64
C LEU A 100 -11.29 -2.69 1.89
N LYS A 101 -12.38 -3.44 1.69
CA LYS A 101 -13.26 -3.91 2.77
C LYS A 101 -12.58 -4.82 3.80
N TYR A 102 -11.48 -5.47 3.41
CA TYR A 102 -10.70 -6.36 4.27
C TYR A 102 -9.47 -5.69 4.89
N LEU A 103 -9.22 -4.39 4.61
CA LEU A 103 -8.08 -3.69 5.19
C LEU A 103 -8.29 -3.56 6.70
N ARG A 104 -7.31 -4.06 7.46
CA ARG A 104 -7.30 -4.05 8.93
C ARG A 104 -6.30 -3.07 9.49
N MET A 105 -5.21 -2.84 8.77
CA MET A 105 -4.12 -1.96 9.17
C MET A 105 -3.67 -1.11 7.99
N ILE A 106 -3.56 0.20 8.22
CA ILE A 106 -2.87 1.12 7.32
C ILE A 106 -1.83 1.93 8.09
N ASP A 107 -0.62 1.98 7.56
CA ASP A 107 0.41 2.90 8.01
C ASP A 107 0.78 3.81 6.84
N ALA A 108 0.47 5.10 6.97
CA ALA A 108 0.90 6.15 6.06
C ALA A 108 1.64 7.26 6.83
N SER A 109 2.30 6.90 7.94
CA SER A 109 3.11 7.83 8.73
C SER A 109 4.20 8.48 7.89
N MET A 110 4.52 9.75 8.17
CA MET A 110 5.52 10.55 7.45
C MET A 110 5.28 10.64 5.92
N SER A 111 4.09 10.31 5.44
CA SER A 111 3.69 10.48 4.03
C SER A 111 3.17 11.90 3.78
N GLY A 112 2.94 12.22 2.50
CA GLY A 112 2.30 13.47 2.09
C GLY A 112 0.79 13.50 2.30
N ALA A 113 0.20 12.50 2.96
CA ALA A 113 -1.25 12.30 3.01
C ALA A 113 -1.98 13.54 3.53
N LYS A 114 -2.99 13.97 2.77
CA LYS A 114 -3.89 15.07 3.11
C LYS A 114 -5.33 14.60 3.19
N ASP A 115 -5.74 13.74 2.28
CA ASP A 115 -7.14 13.33 2.13
C ASP A 115 -7.27 11.81 2.26
N VAL A 116 -7.96 11.38 3.32
CA VAL A 116 -8.40 9.99 3.53
C VAL A 116 -9.93 9.91 3.59
N THR A 117 -10.64 10.88 3.04
CA THR A 117 -12.11 10.86 3.08
C THR A 117 -12.67 9.60 2.42
N GLY A 118 -13.73 9.05 3.01
CA GLY A 118 -14.28 7.75 2.64
C GLY A 118 -13.53 6.55 3.22
N ILE A 119 -12.51 6.73 4.07
CA ILE A 119 -11.83 5.63 4.76
C ILE A 119 -12.78 4.83 5.67
N SER A 120 -13.92 5.38 6.07
CA SER A 120 -15.04 4.64 6.69
C SER A 120 -15.55 3.47 5.82
N GLY A 121 -15.28 3.50 4.52
CA GLY A 121 -15.50 2.37 3.61
C GLY A 121 -14.65 1.14 3.93
N CYS A 122 -13.51 1.28 4.61
CA CYS A 122 -12.69 0.19 5.12
C CYS A 122 -13.33 -0.42 6.38
N THR A 123 -14.42 -1.16 6.20
CA THR A 123 -15.27 -1.65 7.30
C THR A 123 -14.58 -2.61 8.27
N SER A 124 -13.42 -3.16 7.90
CA SER A 124 -12.61 -4.04 8.77
C SER A 124 -11.43 -3.34 9.43
N LEU A 125 -11.27 -2.02 9.23
CA LEU A 125 -10.10 -1.27 9.70
C LEU A 125 -10.07 -1.25 11.23
N GLN A 126 -8.90 -1.55 11.79
CA GLN A 126 -8.67 -1.63 13.23
C GLN A 126 -7.54 -0.72 13.66
N GLU A 127 -6.53 -0.55 12.82
CA GLU A 127 -5.32 0.18 13.14
C GLU A 127 -4.99 1.16 12.01
N ALA A 128 -4.78 2.42 12.36
CA ALA A 128 -4.44 3.47 11.41
C ALA A 128 -3.35 4.38 11.97
N ASN A 129 -2.26 4.53 11.22
CA ASN A 129 -1.19 5.45 11.55
C ASN A 129 -1.02 6.50 10.43
N PHE A 130 -1.22 7.75 10.79
CA PHE A 130 -1.02 8.94 9.98
C PHE A 130 -0.17 9.98 10.71
N MET A 131 0.69 9.56 11.64
CA MET A 131 1.64 10.45 12.32
C MET A 131 2.48 11.22 11.30
N CYS A 132 2.74 12.50 11.59
CA CYS A 132 3.55 13.36 10.73
C CYS A 132 3.01 13.47 9.29
N THR A 133 1.70 13.51 9.12
CA THR A 133 1.02 13.82 7.84
C THR A 133 0.40 15.22 7.89
N SER A 134 -0.31 15.63 6.83
CA SER A 134 -1.01 16.92 6.74
C SER A 134 -2.50 16.72 6.49
N LEU A 135 -3.12 15.77 7.19
CA LEU A 135 -4.52 15.44 7.01
C LEU A 135 -5.44 16.65 7.19
N THR A 136 -6.45 16.74 6.34
CA THR A 136 -7.51 17.75 6.47
C THR A 136 -8.33 17.52 7.76
N PRO A 137 -8.95 18.58 8.32
CA PRO A 137 -9.85 18.43 9.46
C PRO A 137 -10.98 17.41 9.23
N GLU A 138 -11.49 17.32 8.00
CA GLU A 138 -12.52 16.35 7.59
C GLU A 138 -12.00 14.93 7.69
N SER A 139 -10.79 14.68 7.19
CA SER A 139 -10.11 13.38 7.27
C SER A 139 -9.90 12.95 8.73
N VAL A 140 -9.40 13.85 9.57
CA VAL A 140 -9.21 13.59 11.01
C VAL A 140 -10.54 13.31 11.71
N LYS A 141 -11.59 14.08 11.38
CA LYS A 141 -12.94 13.87 11.92
C LYS A 141 -13.50 12.50 11.54
N GLU A 142 -13.33 12.08 10.28
CA GLU A 142 -13.78 10.76 9.83
C GLU A 142 -13.05 9.64 10.59
N LEU A 143 -11.72 9.70 10.65
CA LEU A 143 -10.89 8.72 11.39
C LEU A 143 -11.31 8.59 12.86
N LYS A 144 -11.54 9.72 13.55
CA LYS A 144 -11.97 9.74 14.95
C LYS A 144 -13.40 9.24 15.17
N SER A 145 -14.22 9.20 14.13
CA SER A 145 -15.59 8.65 14.22
C SER A 145 -15.63 7.12 14.06
N MET A 146 -14.54 6.52 13.59
CA MET A 146 -14.41 5.07 13.43
C MET A 146 -14.04 4.40 14.77
N ASN A 147 -14.51 3.16 14.97
CA ASN A 147 -14.18 2.36 16.15
C ASN A 147 -12.86 1.60 15.96
N LEU A 148 -11.75 2.34 15.85
CA LEU A 148 -10.41 1.78 15.69
C LEU A 148 -9.84 1.31 17.04
N LYS A 149 -9.09 0.22 17.03
CA LYS A 149 -8.33 -0.27 18.19
C LYS A 149 -7.11 0.61 18.46
N GLN A 150 -6.51 1.16 17.41
CA GLN A 150 -5.38 2.09 17.48
C GLN A 150 -5.50 3.13 16.39
N LEU A 151 -5.31 4.40 16.77
CA LEU A 151 -5.29 5.53 15.86
C LEU A 151 -4.17 6.49 16.28
N GLU A 152 -3.30 6.83 15.35
CA GLU A 152 -2.26 7.86 15.51
C GLU A 152 -2.43 8.89 14.38
N VAL A 153 -2.75 10.14 14.72
CA VAL A 153 -3.04 11.26 13.79
C VAL A 153 -2.53 12.58 14.35
#